data_AF-F0WHR2-F1
#
_entry.id   AF-F0WHR2-F1
#
_cell.length_a   1.000
_cell.length_b   1.000
_cell.length_c   1.000
_cell.angle_alpha   90.00
_cell.angle_beta   90.00
_cell.angle_gamma   90.00
#
_symmetry.space_group_name_H-M   'P 1'
#
loop_
_entity.id
_entity.type
_entity.pdbx_description
1 polymer ?
#
loop_
_entity_poly.entity_id
_entity_poly.type
_entity_poly.pdbx_seq_one_letter_code
_entity_poly.pdbx_strand_id
1 'polypeptide(L)'
;MGNAPCHNSVENITRDDEFAPATILKLCPYSSMLNPIENVFSAYKSAVKRFLAHNRAATRQVPPRSTIVEHHSRLSESAADLILREVVTDKLCS
;
A
#
# COMPACT_ATOMS: atom_id res chain seq x y z
N MET A 1 -6.54 1.68 13.36
CA MET A 1 -5.13 1.89 12.95
C MET A 1 -4.23 1.04 13.86
N GLY A 2 -3.13 0.48 13.35
CA GLY A 2 -2.22 -0.31 14.19
C GLY A 2 -1.51 0.55 15.25
N ASN A 3 -0.99 -0.06 16.31
CA ASN A 3 -0.34 0.68 17.42
C ASN A 3 1.17 0.87 17.23
N ALA A 4 1.63 1.05 15.99
CA ALA A 4 3.04 1.32 15.72
C ALA A 4 3.43 2.67 16.38
N PRO A 5 4.67 2.82 16.90
CA PRO A 5 5.08 4.06 17.59
C PRO A 5 4.91 5.33 16.76
N CYS A 6 5.00 5.23 15.43
CA CYS A 6 4.76 6.34 14.50
C CYS A 6 3.29 6.78 14.40
N HIS A 7 2.34 6.04 14.96
CA HIS A 7 0.90 6.37 14.96
C HIS A 7 0.44 7.04 16.27
N ASN A 8 1.33 7.23 17.26
CA ASN A 8 0.98 7.82 18.56
C ASN A 8 0.55 9.29 18.46
N SER A 9 0.92 9.99 17.39
CA SER A 9 0.56 11.40 17.16
C SER A 9 -0.85 11.58 16.58
N VAL A 10 -1.50 10.51 16.09
CA VAL A 10 -2.83 10.59 15.45
C VAL A 10 -3.91 11.06 16.45
N GLU A 11 -3.72 10.80 17.74
CA GLU A 11 -4.60 11.29 18.81
C GLU A 11 -4.65 12.82 18.91
N ASN A 12 -3.62 13.51 18.42
CA ASN A 12 -3.60 14.97 18.40
C ASN A 12 -4.41 15.53 17.22
N ILE A 13 -4.56 14.78 16.12
CA ILE A 13 -5.29 15.22 14.91
C ILE A 13 -6.81 15.20 15.16
N THR A 14 -7.31 14.23 15.93
CA THR A 14 -8.73 14.17 16.31
C THR A 14 -9.15 15.23 17.32
N ARG A 15 -8.22 16.10 17.76
CA ARG A 15 -8.53 17.28 18.59
C ARG A 15 -8.83 18.52 17.75
N ASP A 16 -8.52 18.50 16.46
CA ASP A 16 -8.87 19.58 15.55
C ASP A 16 -10.37 19.52 15.23
N ASP A 17 -11.02 20.70 15.16
CA ASP A 17 -12.47 20.82 14.96
C ASP A 17 -12.97 20.10 13.68
N GLU A 18 -12.11 20.01 12.66
CA GLU A 18 -12.36 19.29 11.40
C GLU A 18 -12.59 17.78 11.61
N PHE A 19 -11.92 17.21 12.62
CA PHE A 19 -11.94 15.77 12.91
C PHE A 19 -12.60 15.43 14.24
N ALA A 20 -13.22 16.41 14.91
CA ALA A 20 -14.00 16.22 16.13
C ALA A 20 -15.03 15.07 16.08
N PRO A 21 -15.73 14.77 14.97
CA PRO A 21 -16.64 13.63 14.92
C PRO A 21 -15.93 12.27 14.74
N ALA A 22 -14.63 12.24 14.43
CA ALA A 22 -13.89 11.02 14.18
C ALA A 22 -13.43 10.36 15.49
N THR A 23 -13.67 9.06 15.63
CA THR A 23 -13.20 8.27 16.77
C THR A 23 -12.04 7.36 16.35
N ILE A 24 -10.92 7.42 17.08
CA ILE A 24 -9.78 6.53 16.84
C ILE A 24 -10.07 5.15 17.39
N LEU A 25 -10.15 4.16 16.50
CA LEU A 25 -10.17 2.74 16.86
C LEU A 25 -8.74 2.23 16.99
N LYS A 26 -8.30 2.04 18.25
CA LYS A 26 -7.06 1.33 18.58
C LYS A 26 -7.28 -0.17 18.45
N LEU A 27 -6.58 -0.79 17.51
CA LEU A 27 -6.63 -2.24 17.35
C LEU A 27 -5.68 -2.89 18.38
N CYS A 28 -5.95 -4.10 18.82
CA CYS A 28 -4.98 -4.83 19.65
C CYS A 28 -3.67 -5.04 18.86
N PRO A 29 -2.50 -5.10 19.55
CA PRO A 29 -1.24 -5.43 18.88
C PRO A 29 -1.38 -6.69 18.02
N TYR A 30 -0.72 -6.69 16.85
CA TYR A 30 -0.76 -7.80 15.89
C TYR A 30 -2.14 -8.17 15.32
N SER A 31 -3.15 -7.30 15.48
CA SER A 31 -4.50 -7.52 14.92
C SER A 31 -4.64 -6.98 13.48
N SER A 32 -3.67 -7.30 12.61
CA SER A 32 -3.71 -6.88 11.19
C SER A 32 -4.99 -7.37 10.48
N MET A 33 -5.50 -8.53 10.86
CA MET A 33 -6.77 -9.08 10.35
C MET A 33 -7.99 -8.18 10.62
N LEU A 34 -7.91 -7.26 11.59
CA LEU A 34 -8.99 -6.33 11.95
C LEU A 34 -8.82 -4.95 11.29
N ASN A 35 -7.83 -4.77 10.42
CA ASN A 35 -7.54 -3.52 9.76
C ASN A 35 -7.93 -3.62 8.28
N PRO A 36 -9.07 -3.01 7.83
CA PRO A 36 -9.55 -3.15 6.45
C PRO A 36 -8.53 -2.76 5.38
N ILE A 37 -7.61 -1.82 5.67
CA ILE A 37 -6.53 -1.44 4.76
C ILE A 37 -5.58 -2.61 4.43
N GLU A 38 -5.49 -3.64 5.27
CA GLU A 38 -4.71 -4.84 4.97
C GLU A 38 -5.32 -5.64 3.82
N ASN A 39 -6.65 -5.60 3.63
CA ASN A 39 -7.29 -6.19 2.46
C ASN A 39 -6.89 -5.45 1.19
N VAL A 40 -6.88 -4.11 1.23
CA VAL A 40 -6.38 -3.27 0.13
C VAL A 40 -4.92 -3.60 -0.19
N PHE A 41 -4.06 -3.65 0.83
CA PHE A 41 -2.64 -3.98 0.64
C PHE A 41 -2.43 -5.40 0.12
N SER A 42 -3.22 -6.37 0.58
CA SER A 42 -3.15 -7.75 0.12
C SER A 42 -3.54 -7.86 -1.37
N ALA A 43 -4.65 -7.24 -1.76
CA ALA A 43 -5.11 -7.20 -3.13
C ALA A 43 -4.09 -6.50 -4.05
N TYR A 44 -3.59 -5.34 -3.62
CA TYR A 44 -2.57 -4.58 -4.33
C TYR A 44 -1.28 -5.39 -4.52
N LYS A 45 -0.71 -5.96 -3.45
CA LYS A 45 0.51 -6.79 -3.51
C LYS A 45 0.32 -8.00 -4.43
N SER A 46 -0.85 -8.64 -4.39
CA SER A 46 -1.19 -9.77 -5.27
C SER A 46 -1.20 -9.35 -6.75
N ALA A 47 -1.77 -8.19 -7.06
CA ALA A 47 -1.79 -7.66 -8.42
C ALA A 47 -0.40 -7.23 -8.91
N VAL A 48 0.41 -6.58 -8.08
CA VAL A 48 1.81 -6.26 -8.40
C VAL A 48 2.60 -7.53 -8.71
N LYS A 49 2.44 -8.59 -7.91
CA LYS A 49 3.08 -9.89 -8.17
C LYS A 49 2.64 -10.49 -9.51
N ARG A 50 1.34 -10.43 -9.84
CA ARG A 50 0.80 -10.89 -11.13
C ARG A 50 1.38 -10.11 -12.29
N PHE A 51 1.44 -8.78 -12.18
CA PHE A 51 2.04 -7.92 -13.20
C PHE A 51 3.51 -8.26 -13.43
N LEU A 52 4.31 -8.39 -12.37
CA LEU A 52 5.73 -8.75 -12.48
C LEU A 52 5.94 -10.15 -13.05
N ALA A 53 5.07 -11.10 -12.70
CA ALA A 53 5.10 -12.45 -13.26
C ALA A 53 4.78 -12.45 -14.77
N HIS A 54 3.81 -11.65 -15.19
CA HIS A 54 3.45 -11.49 -16.61
C HIS A 54 4.56 -10.77 -17.40
N ASN A 55 5.21 -9.78 -16.78
CA ASN A 55 6.31 -9.00 -17.35
C ASN A 55 7.70 -9.55 -17.01
N ARG A 56 7.82 -10.85 -16.71
CA ARG A 56 9.07 -11.46 -16.23
C ARG A 56 10.26 -11.22 -17.16
N ALA A 57 10.03 -11.18 -18.47
CA ALA A 57 11.06 -10.85 -19.45
C ALA A 57 11.59 -9.42 -19.26
N ALA A 58 10.70 -8.44 -19.11
CA ALA A 58 11.06 -7.05 -18.87
C ALA A 58 11.79 -6.87 -17.52
N THR A 59 11.37 -7.57 -16.46
CA THR A 59 12.06 -7.54 -15.16
C THR A 59 13.50 -8.06 -15.25
N ARG A 60 13.75 -9.06 -16.11
CA ARG A 60 15.07 -9.69 -16.26
C ARG A 60 15.98 -8.95 -17.23
N GLN A 61 15.42 -8.31 -18.25
CA GLN A 61 16.17 -7.59 -19.28
C GLN A 61 16.41 -6.15 -18.83
N VAL A 62 17.55 -5.94 -18.17
CA VAL A 62 18.01 -4.59 -17.78
C VAL A 62 18.61 -3.89 -19.00
N PRO A 63 18.12 -2.69 -19.38
CA PRO A 63 18.65 -1.94 -20.51
C PRO A 63 20.15 -1.63 -20.38
N PRO A 64 20.89 -1.61 -21.50
CA PRO A 64 22.27 -1.12 -21.50
C PRO A 64 22.30 0.30 -20.92
N ARG A 65 23.27 0.58 -20.03
CA ARG A 65 23.43 1.88 -19.33
C ARG A 65 22.42 2.16 -18.21
N SER A 66 21.69 1.16 -17.72
CA SER A 66 20.92 1.27 -16.47
C SER A 66 21.45 0.28 -15.44
N THR A 67 21.40 0.66 -14.16
CA THR A 67 21.63 -0.31 -13.09
C THR A 67 20.38 -1.18 -12.89
N ILE A 68 20.57 -2.36 -12.29
CA ILE A 68 19.47 -3.27 -11.94
C ILE A 68 18.45 -2.54 -11.05
N VAL A 69 18.93 -1.76 -10.09
CA VAL A 69 18.10 -1.04 -9.11
C VAL A 69 17.23 0.01 -9.79
N GLU A 70 17.81 0.85 -10.66
CA GLU A 70 17.06 1.89 -11.38
C GLU A 70 15.99 1.28 -12.29
N HIS A 71 16.33 0.21 -13.02
CA HIS A 71 15.38 -0.48 -13.89
C HIS A 71 14.21 -1.07 -13.11
N HIS A 72 14.49 -1.73 -11.98
CA HIS A 72 13.46 -2.31 -11.12
C HIS A 72 12.61 -1.24 -10.42
N SER A 73 13.21 -0.12 -10.00
CA SER A 73 12.46 1.01 -9.41
C SER A 73 11.42 1.55 -10.40
N ARG A 74 11.86 1.89 -11.62
CA ARG A 74 10.96 2.44 -12.66
C ARG A 74 9.86 1.45 -13.04
N LEU A 75 10.19 0.16 -13.15
CA LEU A 75 9.22 -0.87 -13.44
C LEU A 75 8.18 -1.00 -12.31
N SER A 76 8.63 -0.92 -11.05
CA SER A 76 7.76 -0.97 -9.88
C SER A 76 6.86 0.27 -9.78
N GLU A 77 7.37 1.46 -10.06
CA GLU A 77 6.59 2.70 -10.10
C GLU A 77 5.51 2.64 -11.19
N SER A 78 5.89 2.21 -12.40
CA SER A 78 4.94 2.05 -13.51
C SER A 78 3.85 1.02 -13.18
N ALA A 79 4.22 -0.10 -12.53
CA ALA A 79 3.27 -1.10 -12.07
C ALA A 79 2.34 -0.53 -10.99
N ALA A 80 2.87 0.26 -10.05
CA ALA A 80 2.09 0.86 -8.97
C ALA A 80 1.00 1.78 -9.51
N ASP A 81 1.33 2.68 -10.43
CA ASP A 81 0.38 3.65 -11.00
C ASP A 81 -0.78 2.98 -11.73
N LEU A 82 -0.49 1.91 -12.49
CA LEU A 82 -1.51 1.15 -13.20
C LEU A 82 -2.40 0.37 -12.23
N ILE A 83 -1.80 -0.33 -11.26
CA ILE A 83 -2.48 -1.30 -10.41
C ILE A 83 -3.28 -0.63 -9.30
N LEU A 84 -2.78 0.49 -8.75
CA LEU A 84 -3.52 1.26 -7.73
C LEU A 84 -4.90 1.67 -8.24
N ARG A 85 -4.99 2.10 -9.51
CA ARG A 85 -6.25 2.53 -10.13
C ARG A 85 -7.20 1.37 -10.42
N GLU A 86 -6.67 0.19 -10.70
CA GLU A 86 -7.47 -0.99 -11.08
C GLU A 86 -7.99 -1.76 -9.86
N VAL A 87 -7.20 -1.83 -8.79
CA VAL A 87 -7.42 -2.78 -7.70
C VAL A 87 -8.02 -2.12 -6.46
N VAL A 88 -7.70 -0.86 -6.18
CA VAL A 88 -8.21 -0.18 -5.00
C VAL A 88 -9.65 0.24 -5.26
N THR A 89 -10.59 -0.42 -4.58
CA THR A 89 -12.02 -0.14 -4.67
C THR A 89 -12.58 0.08 -3.27
N ASP A 90 -13.68 0.82 -3.16
CA ASP A 90 -14.30 1.12 -1.85
C ASP A 90 -14.68 -0.15 -1.07
N LYS A 91 -15.01 -1.23 -1.77
CA LYS A 91 -15.34 -2.54 -1.17
C LYS A 91 -14.17 -3.20 -0.42
N LEU A 92 -12.92 -2.82 -0.74
CA LEU A 92 -11.74 -3.31 -0.03
C LEU A 92 -11.41 -2.46 1.20
N CYS A 93 -11.98 -1.26 1.29
CA CYS A 93 -11.76 -0.30 2.37
C CYS A 93 -12.82 -0.41 3.49
N SER A 94 -13.88 -1.19 3.28
CA SER A 94 -14.99 -1.42 4.22
C SER A 94 -14.75 -2.60 5.15
#